data_AF-A0A8H3U605-F1
#
_entry.id   AF-A0A8H3U605-F1
#
_cell.length_a   1.000
_cell.length_b   1.000
_cell.length_c   1.000
_cell.angle_alpha   90.00
_cell.angle_beta   90.00
_cell.angle_gamma   90.00
#
_symmetry.space_group_name_H-M   'P 1'
#
loop_
_entity.id
_entity.type
_entity.pdbx_description
1 polymer ?
#
loop_
_entity_poly.entity_id
_entity_poly.type
_entity_poly.pdbx_seq_one_letter_code
_entity_poly.pdbx_strand_id
1 'polypeptide(L)'
;MSELLNFILDHEESFKNRARLSSLWSDFPLHKVANPDGYAANINAWKKALFHASLAGIIPTTATSATKKGTKESGTNDVLVLATGQELIRALEYRPWGIPAGLASVVQEAVANRELVPLSDFQTSKYSIYSRSWIPTPWQVIRWSLRQIGITGGPPNKLSVGRFVVVENVEAAANAVILLQDELHRSTTSGTYSLHTFTHHFSHVLGTSSPPLTQNDILVLLTYMSRDKPSLSYSSSTGTIKFTPPTSSHAEEITETDISIAQVKSLQLSLDLAIPPLEARLESLATAVQTAVQKQQLSTARSLLKSKKLVENTLEKRRANLLQVEESLHAIDNAADNVAIIQSMQKSAAVMKTLNESVGGVEGVERITDALRDEMAVAEDIGRIVAEPGAAAVPEEDVEDEFEALVAEEKKKVEEKERIERERKEAIERAEREKKEAIERAERENREEQERVAREKAEANERIERALERTRREKREREEAEATSKRLAELEAFEVKKEEERKQAEALSARLAASESVSATSEAVPIPATTSSTQDDSSLSRSMEMMRDMKLNETKSTAPAVAEKEQDENKEPEPMLAS
;
A
#
# COMPACT_ATOMS: atom_id res chain seq x y z
N MET A 1 -30.33 -20.01 -2.42
CA MET A 1 -31.28 -19.42 -1.45
C MET A 1 -31.20 -17.91 -1.63
N SER A 2 -32.14 -17.14 -1.09
CA SER A 2 -32.01 -15.67 -1.09
C SER A 2 -31.00 -15.22 -0.04
N GLU A 3 -30.55 -13.97 -0.16
CA GLU A 3 -29.71 -13.29 0.81
C GLU A 3 -30.41 -13.18 2.18
N LEU A 4 -31.67 -12.71 2.19
CA LEU A 4 -32.55 -12.70 3.37
C LEU A 4 -32.63 -14.06 4.07
N LEU A 5 -32.79 -15.13 3.30
CA LEU A 5 -32.98 -16.48 3.84
C LEU A 5 -31.68 -17.07 4.39
N ASN A 6 -30.53 -16.78 3.76
CA ASN A 6 -29.22 -17.11 4.33
C ASN A 6 -29.04 -16.39 5.67
N PHE A 7 -29.22 -15.06 5.70
CA PHE A 7 -29.07 -14.26 6.92
C PHE A 7 -29.91 -14.81 8.08
N ILE A 8 -31.20 -15.11 7.85
CA ILE A 8 -32.09 -15.63 8.89
C ILE A 8 -31.60 -17.00 9.41
N LEU A 9 -31.14 -17.90 8.53
CA LEU A 9 -30.59 -19.20 8.93
C LEU A 9 -29.27 -19.07 9.71
N ASP A 10 -28.42 -18.12 9.35
CA ASP A 10 -27.08 -17.93 9.93
C ASP A 10 -27.08 -17.10 11.23
N HIS A 11 -28.03 -16.18 11.39
CA HIS A 11 -28.09 -15.28 12.55
C HIS A 11 -29.06 -15.81 13.62
N GLU A 12 -30.30 -16.19 13.26
CA GLU A 12 -31.32 -16.53 14.24
C GLU A 12 -31.24 -17.96 14.76
N GLU A 13 -31.01 -18.11 16.06
CA GLU A 13 -30.95 -19.40 16.77
C GLU A 13 -32.18 -20.28 16.56
N SER A 14 -33.35 -19.65 16.44
CA SER A 14 -34.63 -20.34 16.20
C SER A 14 -34.66 -21.08 14.84
N PHE A 15 -33.82 -20.66 13.89
CA PHE A 15 -33.76 -21.19 12.53
C PHE A 15 -32.56 -22.15 12.31
N LYS A 16 -31.56 -22.14 13.20
CA LYS A 16 -30.40 -23.04 13.14
C LYS A 16 -30.77 -24.52 13.34
N ASN A 17 -31.82 -24.82 14.10
CA ASN A 17 -32.29 -26.20 14.32
C ASN A 17 -33.21 -26.68 13.19
N ARG A 18 -32.70 -27.60 12.35
CA ARG A 18 -33.43 -28.21 11.22
C ARG A 18 -34.76 -28.86 11.59
N ALA A 19 -34.92 -29.37 12.81
CA ALA A 19 -36.21 -29.93 13.24
C ALA A 19 -37.27 -28.82 13.40
N ARG A 20 -36.88 -27.66 13.94
CA ARG A 20 -37.78 -26.51 14.17
C ARG A 20 -38.18 -25.79 12.88
N LEU A 21 -37.36 -25.84 11.83
CA LEU A 21 -37.69 -25.27 10.52
C LEU A 21 -38.99 -25.85 9.94
N SER A 22 -39.27 -27.14 10.17
CA SER A 22 -40.55 -27.75 9.75
C SER A 22 -41.78 -27.10 10.41
N SER A 23 -41.67 -26.73 11.69
CA SER A 23 -42.70 -25.98 12.43
C SER A 23 -42.83 -24.55 11.90
N LEU A 24 -41.70 -23.88 11.67
CA LEU A 24 -41.66 -22.47 11.25
C LEU A 24 -42.26 -22.23 9.86
N TRP A 25 -42.10 -23.16 8.91
CA TRP A 25 -42.70 -23.03 7.56
C TRP A 25 -44.15 -23.54 7.47
N SER A 26 -44.62 -24.32 8.45
CA SER A 26 -45.98 -24.88 8.47
C SER A 26 -47.09 -23.81 8.58
N ASP A 27 -48.34 -24.21 8.31
CA ASP A 27 -49.53 -23.39 8.62
C ASP A 27 -49.88 -23.46 10.12
N PHE A 28 -48.91 -23.08 10.96
CA PHE A 28 -49.02 -23.07 12.41
C PHE A 28 -50.16 -22.20 12.98
N PRO A 29 -50.73 -21.19 12.29
CA PRO A 29 -51.97 -20.53 12.73
C PRO A 29 -53.15 -21.47 12.96
N LEU A 30 -53.24 -22.59 12.22
CA LEU A 30 -54.25 -23.64 12.46
C LEU A 30 -54.12 -24.27 13.86
N HIS A 31 -52.95 -24.14 14.50
CA HIS A 31 -52.68 -24.68 15.82
C HIS A 31 -52.83 -23.64 16.95
N LYS A 32 -53.25 -22.38 16.69
CA LYS A 32 -53.38 -21.33 17.71
C LYS A 32 -54.23 -21.72 18.94
N VAL A 33 -55.21 -22.61 18.76
CA VAL A 33 -56.05 -23.15 19.85
C VAL A 33 -55.51 -24.47 20.43
N ALA A 34 -54.92 -25.33 19.59
CA ALA A 34 -54.49 -26.68 19.97
C ALA A 34 -53.08 -26.74 20.58
N ASN A 35 -52.22 -25.76 20.27
CA ASN A 35 -50.87 -25.59 20.76
C ASN A 35 -50.53 -24.07 20.80
N PRO A 36 -51.07 -23.32 21.78
CA PRO A 36 -50.86 -21.87 21.87
C PRO A 36 -49.39 -21.50 22.08
N ASP A 37 -48.64 -22.30 22.83
CA ASP A 37 -47.22 -22.06 23.11
C ASP A 37 -46.36 -22.23 21.84
N GLY A 38 -46.63 -23.28 21.06
CA GLY A 38 -45.99 -23.49 19.76
C GLY A 38 -46.34 -22.42 18.73
N TYR A 39 -47.59 -21.94 18.74
CA TYR A 39 -48.01 -20.79 17.94
C TYR A 39 -47.20 -19.54 18.33
N ALA A 40 -47.17 -19.17 19.62
CA ALA A 40 -46.43 -18.01 20.10
C ALA A 40 -44.92 -18.11 19.83
N ALA A 41 -44.32 -19.29 20.02
CA ALA A 41 -42.90 -19.55 19.76
C ALA A 41 -42.52 -19.50 18.26
N ASN A 42 -43.46 -19.77 17.35
CA ASN A 42 -43.28 -19.56 15.91
C ASN A 42 -43.48 -18.09 15.52
N ILE A 43 -44.52 -17.42 16.04
CA ILE A 43 -44.77 -15.99 15.82
C ILE A 43 -43.57 -15.15 16.25
N ASN A 44 -43.07 -15.34 17.46
CA ASN A 44 -41.97 -14.54 18.02
C ASN A 44 -40.64 -14.80 17.31
N ALA A 45 -40.38 -16.04 16.87
CA ALA A 45 -39.21 -16.34 16.05
C ALA A 45 -39.25 -15.62 14.69
N TRP A 46 -40.39 -15.62 14.01
CA TRP A 46 -40.54 -14.91 12.75
C TRP A 46 -40.52 -13.39 12.91
N LYS A 47 -41.13 -12.83 13.95
CA LYS A 47 -41.05 -11.39 14.28
C LYS A 47 -39.59 -10.93 14.39
N LYS A 48 -38.82 -11.57 15.29
CA LYS A 48 -37.41 -11.24 15.52
C LYS A 48 -36.58 -11.36 14.24
N ALA A 49 -36.71 -12.48 13.51
CA ALA A 49 -36.02 -12.69 12.24
C ALA A 49 -36.31 -11.59 11.21
N LEU A 50 -37.56 -11.13 11.12
CA LEU A 50 -37.99 -10.08 10.21
C LEU A 50 -37.52 -8.68 10.65
N PHE A 51 -37.53 -8.39 11.96
CA PHE A 51 -37.11 -7.08 12.50
C PHE A 51 -35.60 -6.91 12.37
N HIS A 52 -34.81 -7.94 12.71
CA HIS A 52 -33.37 -7.98 12.50
C HIS A 52 -32.98 -7.92 11.00
N ALA A 53 -33.71 -8.63 10.13
CA ALA A 53 -33.50 -8.53 8.69
C ALA A 53 -33.89 -7.15 8.11
N SER A 54 -34.86 -6.46 8.73
CA SER A 54 -35.14 -5.05 8.44
C SER A 54 -33.96 -4.18 8.86
N LEU A 55 -33.45 -4.35 10.09
CA LEU A 55 -32.33 -3.57 10.62
C LEU A 55 -31.04 -3.72 9.77
N ALA A 56 -30.81 -4.92 9.23
CA ALA A 56 -29.70 -5.21 8.31
C ALA A 56 -29.96 -4.74 6.85
N GLY A 57 -31.13 -4.17 6.55
CA GLY A 57 -31.47 -3.62 5.22
C GLY A 57 -31.60 -4.66 4.10
N ILE A 58 -31.87 -5.92 4.43
CA ILE A 58 -31.96 -7.05 3.47
C ILE A 58 -33.38 -7.48 3.14
N ILE A 59 -34.40 -6.81 3.68
CA ILE A 59 -35.81 -7.01 3.30
C ILE A 59 -36.01 -6.52 1.85
N PRO A 60 -36.40 -7.38 0.89
CA PRO A 60 -36.54 -6.96 -0.51
C PRO A 60 -37.71 -6.01 -0.71
N THR A 61 -37.46 -4.87 -1.33
CA THR A 61 -38.52 -3.95 -1.78
C THR A 61 -38.82 -4.15 -3.27
N THR A 62 -39.93 -3.58 -3.74
CA THR A 62 -40.28 -3.58 -5.17
C THR A 62 -39.29 -2.77 -6.02
N ALA A 63 -38.57 -1.80 -5.44
CA ALA A 63 -37.54 -1.03 -6.14
C ALA A 63 -36.26 -1.87 -6.37
N THR A 64 -35.80 -2.57 -5.34
CA THR A 64 -34.61 -3.45 -5.37
C THR A 64 -34.73 -4.60 -6.38
N SER A 65 -35.95 -4.96 -6.79
CA SER A 65 -36.21 -5.95 -7.83
C SER A 65 -36.09 -5.40 -9.26
N ALA A 66 -36.15 -4.08 -9.46
CA ALA A 66 -36.14 -3.44 -10.78
C ALA A 66 -34.71 -3.12 -11.26
N THR A 67 -33.84 -2.63 -10.37
CA THR A 67 -32.43 -2.28 -10.67
C THR A 67 -31.56 -3.47 -11.07
N LYS A 68 -32.05 -4.72 -10.95
CA LYS A 68 -31.33 -5.95 -11.34
C LYS A 68 -31.16 -6.14 -12.86
N LYS A 69 -31.40 -5.10 -13.67
CA LYS A 69 -31.08 -4.99 -15.10
C LYS A 69 -30.29 -3.70 -15.40
N GLY A 70 -28.96 -3.77 -15.29
CA GLY A 70 -28.06 -2.86 -16.00
C GLY A 70 -27.17 -1.98 -15.12
N THR A 71 -27.73 -1.23 -14.17
CA THR A 71 -26.97 -0.29 -13.32
C THR A 71 -26.73 -0.83 -11.91
N LYS A 72 -25.52 -0.58 -11.37
CA LYS A 72 -25.13 -0.90 -9.98
C LYS A 72 -25.51 0.23 -9.01
N GLU A 73 -26.70 0.82 -9.17
CA GLU A 73 -27.24 1.72 -8.15
C GLU A 73 -27.68 0.88 -6.94
N SER A 74 -26.82 0.85 -5.93
CA SER A 74 -27.03 0.16 -4.66
C SER A 74 -27.99 0.96 -3.77
N GLY A 75 -29.22 1.19 -4.26
CA GLY A 75 -30.27 1.83 -3.48
C GLY A 75 -30.50 1.06 -2.17
N THR A 76 -30.17 1.70 -1.05
CA THR A 76 -30.32 1.12 0.28
C THR A 76 -31.80 0.90 0.58
N ASN A 77 -32.14 -0.28 1.11
CA ASN A 77 -33.50 -0.54 1.56
C ASN A 77 -33.71 0.14 2.92
N ASP A 78 -34.94 0.63 3.18
CA ASP A 78 -35.33 1.11 4.50
C ASP A 78 -34.98 0.09 5.60
N VAL A 79 -34.40 0.55 6.71
CA VAL A 79 -34.06 -0.34 7.85
C VAL A 79 -35.07 -0.29 9.00
N LEU A 80 -35.74 0.85 9.17
CA LEU A 80 -36.79 1.08 10.16
C LEU A 80 -38.19 0.74 9.60
N VAL A 81 -38.32 0.50 8.29
CA VAL A 81 -39.58 0.23 7.62
C VAL A 81 -39.57 -1.10 6.87
N LEU A 82 -40.21 -2.11 7.44
CA LEU A 82 -40.37 -3.42 6.82
C LEU A 82 -41.39 -3.37 5.68
N ALA A 83 -40.96 -3.80 4.49
CA ALA A 83 -41.81 -4.04 3.34
C ALA A 83 -42.36 -5.48 3.32
N THR A 84 -43.69 -5.61 3.24
CA THR A 84 -44.39 -6.88 2.99
C THR A 84 -44.88 -6.94 1.55
N GLY A 85 -44.88 -8.13 0.96
CA GLY A 85 -45.30 -8.34 -0.43
C GLY A 85 -44.91 -9.71 -0.99
N GLN A 86 -45.07 -9.88 -2.29
CA GLN A 86 -44.77 -11.14 -2.97
C GLN A 86 -43.25 -11.40 -3.06
N GLU A 87 -42.48 -10.33 -3.02
CA GLU A 87 -41.02 -10.25 -3.05
C GLU A 87 -40.43 -10.86 -1.77
N LEU A 88 -40.97 -10.47 -0.60
CA LEU A 88 -40.64 -11.06 0.70
C LEU A 88 -40.97 -12.56 0.74
N ILE A 89 -42.17 -12.96 0.27
CA ILE A 89 -42.58 -14.38 0.23
C ILE A 89 -41.62 -15.22 -0.63
N ARG A 90 -41.26 -14.72 -1.82
CA ARG A 90 -40.30 -15.39 -2.74
C ARG A 90 -38.90 -15.48 -2.13
N ALA A 91 -38.46 -14.45 -1.40
CA ALA A 91 -37.16 -14.47 -0.74
C ALA A 91 -37.12 -15.50 0.41
N LEU A 92 -38.22 -15.70 1.13
CA LEU A 92 -38.33 -16.69 2.21
C LEU A 92 -38.66 -18.13 1.74
N GLU A 93 -38.68 -18.39 0.43
CA GLU A 93 -38.92 -19.73 -0.12
C GLU A 93 -37.72 -20.66 0.11
N TYR A 94 -37.93 -21.74 0.86
CA TYR A 94 -36.92 -22.74 1.19
C TYR A 94 -37.32 -24.10 0.61
N ARG A 95 -36.62 -24.60 -0.42
CA ARG A 95 -37.12 -25.73 -1.26
C ARG A 95 -37.66 -26.97 -0.53
N PRO A 96 -37.07 -27.46 0.58
CA PRO A 96 -37.66 -28.54 1.39
C PRO A 96 -39.04 -28.28 2.03
N TRP A 97 -39.44 -27.02 2.26
CA TRP A 97 -40.67 -26.65 2.96
C TRP A 97 -41.53 -25.58 2.24
N GLY A 98 -41.09 -25.07 1.10
CA GLY A 98 -41.81 -24.08 0.30
C GLY A 98 -41.77 -22.67 0.90
N ILE A 99 -42.90 -21.97 0.85
CA ILE A 99 -43.08 -20.63 1.44
C ILE A 99 -43.61 -20.74 2.88
N PRO A 100 -43.24 -19.83 3.81
CA PRO A 100 -43.70 -19.90 5.19
C PRO A 100 -45.19 -19.51 5.29
N ALA A 101 -46.07 -20.50 5.49
CA ALA A 101 -47.52 -20.30 5.42
C ALA A 101 -48.06 -19.35 6.51
N GLY A 102 -47.57 -19.48 7.74
CA GLY A 102 -47.99 -18.64 8.86
C GLY A 102 -47.56 -17.16 8.80
N LEU A 103 -46.79 -16.73 7.79
CA LEU A 103 -46.20 -15.38 7.70
C LEU A 103 -47.25 -14.25 7.75
N ALA A 104 -48.44 -14.46 7.19
CA ALA A 104 -49.53 -13.47 7.29
C ALA A 104 -49.98 -13.24 8.75
N SER A 105 -50.04 -14.29 9.56
CA SER A 105 -50.39 -14.20 10.98
C SER A 105 -49.28 -13.58 11.82
N VAL A 106 -48.00 -13.76 11.45
CA VAL A 106 -46.85 -13.07 12.09
C VAL A 106 -47.05 -11.56 12.03
N VAL A 107 -47.31 -11.02 10.82
CA VAL A 107 -47.53 -9.59 10.61
C VAL A 107 -48.83 -9.13 11.31
N GLN A 108 -49.88 -9.96 11.32
CA GLN A 108 -51.12 -9.64 12.04
C GLN A 108 -50.94 -9.53 13.55
N GLU A 109 -50.23 -10.46 14.19
CA GLU A 109 -49.95 -10.40 15.64
C GLU A 109 -48.96 -9.27 15.99
N ALA A 110 -48.04 -8.93 15.08
CA ALA A 110 -47.14 -7.77 15.26
C ALA A 110 -47.90 -6.44 15.21
N VAL A 111 -48.83 -6.28 14.25
CA VAL A 111 -49.70 -5.09 14.16
C VAL A 111 -50.69 -5.02 15.34
N ALA A 112 -51.25 -6.16 15.76
CA ALA A 112 -52.13 -6.22 16.93
C ALA A 112 -51.42 -5.81 18.23
N ASN A 113 -50.15 -6.20 18.39
CA ASN A 113 -49.30 -5.85 19.53
C ASN A 113 -48.69 -4.44 19.46
N ARG A 114 -48.89 -3.69 18.37
CA ARG A 114 -48.24 -2.38 18.05
C ARG A 114 -46.74 -2.43 17.75
N GLU A 115 -46.14 -3.61 17.62
CA GLU A 115 -44.72 -3.78 17.25
C GLU A 115 -44.46 -3.38 15.78
N LEU A 116 -45.46 -3.57 14.92
CA LEU A 116 -45.52 -3.03 13.57
C LEU A 116 -46.63 -1.98 13.46
N VAL A 117 -46.31 -0.79 12.95
CA VAL A 117 -47.28 0.29 12.69
C VAL A 117 -47.33 0.59 11.19
N PRO A 118 -48.50 0.61 10.52
CA PRO A 118 -48.58 0.94 9.09
C PRO A 118 -47.97 2.31 8.81
N LEU A 119 -47.08 2.43 7.81
CA LEU A 119 -46.29 3.64 7.58
C LEU A 119 -47.16 4.89 7.36
N SER A 120 -48.27 4.75 6.62
CA SER A 120 -49.26 5.82 6.41
C SER A 120 -49.84 6.36 7.71
N ASP A 121 -50.19 5.46 8.62
CA ASP A 121 -50.85 5.76 9.87
C ASP A 121 -49.82 6.32 10.87
N PHE A 122 -48.58 5.80 10.81
CA PHE A 122 -47.43 6.34 11.54
C PHE A 122 -47.08 7.77 11.11
N GLN A 123 -47.10 8.11 9.82
CA GLN A 123 -46.73 9.43 9.33
C GLN A 123 -47.85 10.47 9.47
N THR A 124 -49.13 10.08 9.39
CA THR A 124 -50.25 11.05 9.35
C THR A 124 -50.89 11.36 10.70
N SER A 125 -50.68 10.54 11.73
CA SER A 125 -51.39 10.66 13.02
C SER A 125 -50.66 11.56 14.03
N LYS A 126 -51.46 12.33 14.79
CA LYS A 126 -51.00 13.46 15.64
C LYS A 126 -50.70 13.11 17.10
N TYR A 127 -50.93 11.87 17.52
CA TYR A 127 -50.78 11.42 18.91
C TYR A 127 -49.56 10.50 19.06
N SER A 128 -49.03 10.30 20.27
CA SER A 128 -47.94 9.31 20.49
C SER A 128 -48.45 7.88 20.25
N ILE A 129 -47.66 6.99 19.64
CA ILE A 129 -48.00 5.56 19.46
C ILE A 129 -48.27 4.82 20.78
N TYR A 130 -47.72 5.32 21.89
CA TYR A 130 -47.94 4.79 23.24
C TYR A 130 -49.19 5.37 23.92
N SER A 131 -49.79 6.43 23.36
CA SER A 131 -50.94 7.08 23.94
C SER A 131 -52.21 6.23 23.83
N ARG A 132 -53.08 6.34 24.83
CA ARG A 132 -54.40 5.67 24.83
C ARG A 132 -55.36 6.26 23.79
N SER A 133 -55.04 7.44 23.23
CA SER A 133 -55.75 8.06 22.10
C SER A 133 -55.26 7.56 20.75
N TRP A 134 -54.02 7.06 20.67
CA TRP A 134 -53.57 6.20 19.56
C TRP A 134 -54.20 4.82 19.71
N ILE A 135 -55.50 4.75 19.47
CA ILE A 135 -56.15 3.53 19.05
C ILE A 135 -56.31 3.71 17.53
N PRO A 136 -55.46 3.10 16.68
CA PRO A 136 -55.85 2.92 15.29
C PRO A 136 -57.20 2.21 15.36
N THR A 137 -58.23 2.84 14.80
CA THR A 137 -59.61 2.47 15.14
C THR A 137 -59.78 0.97 14.93
N PRO A 138 -60.59 0.25 15.73
CA PRO A 138 -60.74 -1.20 15.54
C PRO A 138 -61.06 -1.54 14.07
N TRP A 139 -61.85 -0.68 13.41
CA TRP A 139 -62.14 -0.68 11.99
C TRP A 139 -60.97 -0.52 11.00
N GLN A 140 -59.82 0.05 11.36
CA GLN A 140 -58.61 0.09 10.54
C GLN A 140 -57.85 -1.25 10.57
N VAL A 141 -57.57 -1.77 11.77
CA VAL A 141 -56.94 -3.09 11.94
C VAL A 141 -57.86 -4.18 11.39
N ILE A 142 -59.18 -4.04 11.60
CA ILE A 142 -60.21 -4.88 10.99
C ILE A 142 -60.30 -4.65 9.47
N ARG A 143 -60.15 -3.44 8.90
CA ARG A 143 -60.11 -3.27 7.43
C ARG A 143 -58.91 -3.93 6.77
N TRP A 144 -57.74 -3.83 7.39
CA TRP A 144 -56.54 -4.49 6.87
C TRP A 144 -56.66 -6.02 7.01
N SER A 145 -57.12 -6.55 8.14
CA SER A 145 -57.37 -8.00 8.28
C SER A 145 -58.59 -8.52 7.49
N LEU A 146 -59.62 -7.72 7.22
CA LEU A 146 -60.73 -8.08 6.30
C LEU A 146 -60.24 -8.25 4.86
N ARG A 147 -59.25 -7.46 4.42
CA ARG A 147 -58.51 -7.68 3.16
C ARG A 147 -57.65 -8.95 3.18
N GLN A 148 -57.51 -9.63 4.31
CA GLN A 148 -56.76 -10.89 4.48
C GLN A 148 -57.66 -12.09 4.80
N ILE A 149 -58.89 -11.86 5.29
CA ILE A 149 -59.90 -12.87 5.65
C ILE A 149 -60.91 -13.12 4.50
N GLY A 150 -60.78 -12.39 3.39
CA GLY A 150 -61.42 -12.76 2.12
C GLY A 150 -62.86 -12.28 1.92
N ILE A 151 -63.41 -11.49 2.85
CA ILE A 151 -64.74 -10.88 2.72
C ILE A 151 -64.83 -9.87 1.55
N THR A 152 -63.69 -9.46 0.98
CA THR A 152 -63.60 -8.72 -0.29
C THR A 152 -63.09 -9.56 -1.47
N GLY A 153 -63.27 -10.89 -1.46
CA GLY A 153 -62.96 -11.79 -2.57
C GLY A 153 -61.50 -12.25 -2.71
N GLY A 154 -60.65 -12.00 -1.71
CA GLY A 154 -59.29 -12.56 -1.66
C GLY A 154 -59.25 -13.94 -0.97
N PRO A 155 -58.27 -14.80 -1.28
CA PRO A 155 -58.08 -16.05 -0.53
C PRO A 155 -57.58 -15.77 0.90
N PRO A 156 -57.99 -16.55 1.91
CA PRO A 156 -57.49 -16.43 3.28
C PRO A 156 -55.97 -16.70 3.37
N ASN A 157 -55.35 -16.23 4.45
CA ASN A 157 -53.91 -16.37 4.78
C ASN A 157 -52.92 -15.77 3.75
N LYS A 158 -53.36 -15.08 2.69
CA LYS A 158 -52.46 -14.44 1.71
C LYS A 158 -51.96 -13.07 2.18
N LEU A 159 -50.70 -12.97 2.61
CA LEU A 159 -50.01 -11.73 2.97
C LEU A 159 -50.22 -10.60 1.93
N SER A 160 -50.77 -9.47 2.37
CA SER A 160 -50.93 -8.24 1.59
C SER A 160 -49.59 -7.54 1.32
N VAL A 161 -49.53 -6.75 0.25
CA VAL A 161 -48.48 -5.72 0.09
C VAL A 161 -48.74 -4.57 1.08
N GLY A 162 -47.71 -4.11 1.78
CA GLY A 162 -47.78 -3.01 2.76
C GLY A 162 -46.42 -2.65 3.36
N ARG A 163 -46.27 -1.42 3.86
CA ARG A 163 -45.06 -0.92 4.54
C ARG A 163 -45.38 -0.66 6.02
N PHE A 164 -44.54 -1.13 6.92
CA PHE A 164 -44.74 -1.03 8.37
C PHE A 164 -43.47 -0.54 9.06
N VAL A 165 -43.61 0.49 9.91
CA VAL A 165 -42.55 0.91 10.83
C VAL A 165 -42.34 -0.18 11.88
N VAL A 166 -41.08 -0.60 12.05
CA VAL A 166 -40.65 -1.56 13.06
C VAL A 166 -40.29 -0.80 14.33
N VAL A 167 -41.16 -0.85 15.34
CA VAL A 167 -41.03 0.04 16.52
C VAL A 167 -39.75 -0.25 17.30
N GLU A 168 -39.37 -1.52 17.46
CA GLU A 168 -38.11 -1.93 18.11
C GLU A 168 -36.85 -1.34 17.42
N ASN A 169 -36.82 -1.34 16.08
CA ASN A 169 -35.72 -0.75 15.31
C ASN A 169 -35.66 0.78 15.48
N VAL A 170 -36.83 1.44 15.52
CA VAL A 170 -36.93 2.90 15.73
C VAL A 170 -36.53 3.28 17.16
N GLU A 171 -36.94 2.51 18.17
CA GLU A 171 -36.50 2.68 19.55
C GLU A 171 -34.97 2.55 19.67
N ALA A 172 -34.39 1.52 19.06
CA ALA A 172 -32.93 1.31 19.03
C ALA A 172 -32.20 2.48 18.35
N ALA A 173 -32.64 2.90 17.16
CA ALA A 173 -32.07 4.04 16.45
C ALA A 173 -32.18 5.35 17.25
N ALA A 174 -33.34 5.63 17.86
CA ALA A 174 -33.56 6.83 18.67
C ALA A 174 -32.68 6.86 19.93
N ASN A 175 -32.47 5.71 20.58
CA ASN A 175 -31.57 5.60 21.72
C ASN A 175 -30.10 5.81 21.29
N ALA A 176 -29.68 5.25 20.15
CA ALA A 176 -28.34 5.44 19.62
C ALA A 176 -28.07 6.89 19.18
N VAL A 177 -29.07 7.58 18.60
CA VAL A 177 -28.99 9.03 18.30
C VAL A 177 -28.79 9.85 19.56
N ILE A 178 -29.52 9.56 20.66
CA ILE A 178 -29.36 10.29 21.92
C ILE A 178 -27.94 10.09 22.48
N LEU A 179 -27.43 8.86 22.49
CA LEU A 179 -26.06 8.57 22.97
C LEU A 179 -24.99 9.30 22.14
N LEU A 180 -25.06 9.24 20.81
CA LEU A 180 -24.11 9.94 19.93
C LEU A 180 -24.26 11.47 20.03
N GLN A 181 -25.49 11.98 20.22
CA GLN A 181 -25.72 13.39 20.47
C GLN A 181 -25.06 13.87 21.77
N ASP A 182 -25.09 13.06 22.84
CA ASP A 182 -24.43 13.39 24.11
C ASP A 182 -22.88 13.37 24.02
N GLU A 183 -22.29 12.59 23.11
CA GLU A 183 -20.86 12.67 22.77
C GLU A 183 -20.50 13.92 21.91
N LEU A 184 -21.48 14.43 21.16
CA LEU A 184 -21.36 15.62 20.31
C LEU A 184 -21.74 16.93 21.03
N HIS A 185 -22.38 16.87 22.20
CA HIS A 185 -22.77 18.03 23.02
C HIS A 185 -21.55 18.78 23.58
N ARG A 186 -20.98 19.70 22.81
CA ARG A 186 -19.77 20.49 23.16
C ARG A 186 -20.03 21.98 23.36
N SER A 187 -21.18 22.48 22.94
CA SER A 187 -21.56 23.91 23.01
C SER A 187 -23.07 24.11 23.05
N THR A 188 -23.51 25.34 23.38
CA THR A 188 -24.92 25.72 23.46
C THR A 188 -25.69 25.45 22.16
N THR A 189 -25.08 25.75 21.01
CA THR A 189 -25.68 25.49 19.70
C THR A 189 -25.58 24.03 19.24
N SER A 190 -24.83 23.16 19.95
CA SER A 190 -24.58 21.78 19.51
C SER A 190 -25.86 20.97 19.27
N GLY A 191 -26.94 21.21 20.02
CA GLY A 191 -28.23 20.56 19.85
C GLY A 191 -29.04 20.93 18.60
N THR A 192 -28.63 21.93 17.81
CA THR A 192 -29.41 22.43 16.66
C THR A 192 -28.81 21.98 15.32
N TYR A 193 -29.64 21.41 14.44
CA TYR A 193 -29.26 20.80 13.16
C TYR A 193 -30.25 21.18 12.04
N SER A 194 -29.83 21.02 10.78
CA SER A 194 -30.74 20.90 9.64
C SER A 194 -30.96 19.44 9.29
N LEU A 195 -31.94 19.13 8.44
CA LEU A 195 -32.17 17.77 7.94
C LEU A 195 -30.94 17.20 7.21
N HIS A 196 -30.19 18.05 6.51
CA HIS A 196 -28.92 17.67 5.86
C HIS A 196 -27.83 17.37 6.90
N THR A 197 -27.56 18.26 7.85
CA THR A 197 -26.51 18.03 8.86
C THR A 197 -26.87 16.88 9.81
N PHE A 198 -28.14 16.71 10.16
CA PHE A 198 -28.63 15.58 10.94
C PHE A 198 -28.39 14.26 10.19
N THR A 199 -28.76 14.18 8.91
CA THR A 199 -28.56 12.96 8.10
C THR A 199 -27.07 12.62 7.97
N HIS A 200 -26.19 13.61 7.78
CA HIS A 200 -24.74 13.39 7.75
C HIS A 200 -24.21 12.77 9.06
N HIS A 201 -24.63 13.27 10.22
CA HIS A 201 -24.13 12.79 11.51
C HIS A 201 -24.77 11.47 11.98
N PHE A 202 -26.07 11.26 11.69
CA PHE A 202 -26.85 10.17 12.28
C PHE A 202 -27.26 9.05 11.30
N SER A 203 -26.92 9.15 10.00
CA SER A 203 -27.21 8.06 9.04
C SER A 203 -26.55 6.73 9.39
N HIS A 204 -25.36 6.73 10.00
CA HIS A 204 -24.64 5.51 10.40
C HIS A 204 -24.80 5.13 11.88
N VAL A 205 -25.78 5.71 12.59
CA VAL A 205 -25.92 5.60 14.06
C VAL A 205 -26.20 4.18 14.58
N LEU A 206 -26.68 3.27 13.72
CA LEU A 206 -26.89 1.85 14.02
C LEU A 206 -25.60 1.00 13.89
N GLY A 207 -24.46 1.62 13.54
CA GLY A 207 -23.15 0.99 13.44
C GLY A 207 -22.84 0.38 12.07
N THR A 208 -21.65 -0.19 11.93
CA THR A 208 -21.12 -0.69 10.65
C THR A 208 -21.76 -1.99 10.14
N SER A 209 -22.66 -2.59 10.92
CA SER A 209 -23.36 -3.84 10.56
C SER A 209 -24.73 -3.60 9.90
N SER A 210 -25.23 -2.36 9.88
CA SER A 210 -26.39 -1.95 9.07
C SER A 210 -25.92 -1.05 7.91
N PRO A 211 -26.69 -0.96 6.81
CA PRO A 211 -26.52 0.15 5.88
C PRO A 211 -26.89 1.49 6.56
N PRO A 212 -26.53 2.64 5.96
CA PRO A 212 -26.98 3.94 6.43
C PRO A 212 -28.51 4.07 6.34
N LEU A 213 -29.10 4.78 7.31
CA LEU A 213 -30.51 5.16 7.33
C LEU A 213 -30.90 5.85 6.01
N THR A 214 -31.98 5.40 5.38
CA THR A 214 -32.55 6.09 4.21
C THR A 214 -33.21 7.41 4.61
N GLN A 215 -33.48 8.30 3.64
CA GLN A 215 -34.25 9.52 3.90
C GLN A 215 -35.64 9.24 4.51
N ASN A 216 -36.27 8.11 4.18
CA ASN A 216 -37.54 7.72 4.79
C ASN A 216 -37.36 7.22 6.24
N ASP A 217 -36.27 6.51 6.54
CA ASP A 217 -35.91 6.13 7.92
C ASP A 217 -35.65 7.38 8.78
N ILE A 218 -34.90 8.37 8.27
CA ILE A 218 -34.66 9.64 8.96
C ILE A 218 -35.98 10.36 9.28
N LEU A 219 -36.92 10.43 8.33
CA LEU A 219 -38.22 11.06 8.57
C LEU A 219 -39.10 10.27 9.57
N VAL A 220 -39.04 8.94 9.56
CA VAL A 220 -39.69 8.08 10.58
C VAL A 220 -39.07 8.32 11.97
N LEU A 221 -37.74 8.41 12.04
CA LEU A 221 -36.98 8.64 13.27
C LEU A 221 -37.24 10.03 13.86
N LEU A 222 -37.23 11.08 13.05
CA LEU A 222 -37.57 12.45 13.48
C LEU A 222 -39.04 12.57 13.93
N THR A 223 -39.96 11.85 13.27
CA THR A 223 -41.36 11.76 13.73
C THR A 223 -41.44 11.09 15.10
N TYR A 224 -40.72 9.99 15.31
CA TYR A 224 -40.68 9.28 16.60
C TYR A 224 -40.09 10.15 17.72
N MET A 225 -38.92 10.76 17.49
CA MET A 225 -38.17 11.53 18.47
C MET A 225 -38.78 12.91 18.80
N SER A 226 -39.82 13.33 18.07
CA SER A 226 -40.61 14.54 18.36
C SER A 226 -42.00 14.26 18.91
N ARG A 227 -42.69 13.21 18.45
CA ARG A 227 -44.08 12.90 18.84
C ARG A 227 -44.19 11.80 19.89
N ASP A 228 -43.42 10.73 19.74
CA ASP A 228 -43.63 9.48 20.48
C ASP A 228 -42.76 9.42 21.74
N LYS A 229 -41.50 9.83 21.61
CA LYS A 229 -40.52 10.07 22.68
C LYS A 229 -39.89 11.46 22.43
N PRO A 230 -40.43 12.56 23.00
CA PRO A 230 -40.06 13.93 22.64
C PRO A 230 -38.69 14.34 23.21
N SER A 231 -37.62 13.84 22.59
CA SER A 231 -36.23 14.22 22.87
C SER A 231 -35.73 15.35 21.95
N LEU A 232 -36.43 15.64 20.85
CA LEU A 232 -36.15 16.77 19.96
C LEU A 232 -37.44 17.41 19.45
N SER A 233 -37.33 18.65 19.00
CA SER A 233 -38.32 19.32 18.14
C SER A 233 -37.88 19.22 16.68
N TYR A 234 -38.85 19.05 15.77
CA TYR A 234 -38.61 19.00 14.33
C TYR A 234 -39.61 19.89 13.57
N SER A 235 -39.08 20.77 12.73
CA SER A 235 -39.85 21.63 11.82
C SER A 235 -39.75 21.10 10.39
N SER A 236 -40.83 20.47 9.91
CA SER A 236 -40.92 19.96 8.55
C SER A 236 -40.97 21.05 7.47
N SER A 237 -41.25 22.31 7.83
CA SER A 237 -41.31 23.44 6.88
C SER A 237 -39.96 24.14 6.68
N THR A 238 -39.09 24.11 7.69
CA THR A 238 -37.74 24.72 7.64
C THR A 238 -36.61 23.70 7.61
N GLY A 239 -36.94 22.41 7.77
CA GLY A 239 -35.95 21.33 7.87
C GLY A 239 -35.10 21.40 9.14
N THR A 240 -35.55 22.11 10.18
CA THR A 240 -34.77 22.37 11.41
C THR A 240 -35.06 21.31 12.47
N ILE A 241 -34.01 20.79 13.10
CA ILE A 241 -34.06 19.87 14.23
C ILE A 241 -33.42 20.60 15.43
N LYS A 242 -34.02 20.48 16.62
CA LYS A 242 -33.46 21.00 17.88
C LYS A 242 -33.61 19.95 18.97
N PHE A 243 -32.51 19.40 19.47
CA PHE A 243 -32.52 18.52 20.63
C PHE A 243 -32.95 19.25 21.90
N THR A 244 -33.60 18.53 22.80
CA THR A 244 -33.94 19.03 24.14
C THR A 244 -32.66 19.06 24.97
N PRO A 245 -32.21 20.23 25.48
CA PRO A 245 -31.01 20.28 26.30
C PRO A 245 -31.22 19.52 27.62
N PRO A 246 -30.17 18.93 28.22
CA PRO A 246 -30.27 18.12 29.44
C PRO A 246 -30.74 18.90 30.68
N THR A 247 -30.86 20.23 30.57
CA THR A 247 -31.38 21.14 31.60
C THR A 247 -32.90 21.34 31.54
N SER A 248 -33.60 20.95 30.46
CA SER A 248 -35.05 21.13 30.32
C SER A 248 -35.80 19.79 30.19
N SER A 249 -37.00 19.72 30.76
CA SER A 249 -37.82 18.51 30.82
C SER A 249 -38.77 18.33 29.63
N HIS A 250 -38.77 19.27 28.69
CA HIS A 250 -39.71 19.36 27.57
C HIS A 250 -39.01 19.92 26.35
N ALA A 251 -39.28 19.33 25.17
CA ALA A 251 -38.76 19.81 23.91
C ALA A 251 -39.18 21.27 23.66
N GLU A 252 -38.18 22.12 23.38
CA GLU A 252 -38.38 23.55 23.17
C GLU A 252 -38.91 23.85 21.76
N GLU A 253 -39.65 24.94 21.61
CA GLU A 253 -40.03 25.45 20.28
C GLU A 253 -38.78 25.87 19.49
N ILE A 254 -38.83 25.67 18.17
CA ILE A 254 -37.77 26.06 17.23
C ILE A 254 -37.93 27.55 16.93
N THR A 255 -36.89 28.33 17.20
CA THR A 255 -36.90 29.79 17.00
C THR A 255 -36.23 30.20 15.67
N GLU A 256 -36.33 31.47 15.31
CA GLU A 256 -35.59 32.06 14.18
C GLU A 256 -34.06 31.98 14.38
N THR A 257 -33.58 31.95 15.63
CA THR A 257 -32.16 31.74 15.95
C THR A 257 -31.75 30.31 15.59
N ASP A 258 -32.55 29.32 15.97
CA ASP A 258 -32.33 27.90 15.68
C ASP A 258 -32.31 27.62 14.16
N ILE A 259 -33.23 28.24 13.41
CA ILE A 259 -33.26 28.16 11.93
C ILE A 259 -31.97 28.73 11.34
N SER A 260 -31.51 29.88 11.84
CA SER A 260 -30.26 30.53 11.40
C SER A 260 -29.04 29.65 11.70
N ILE A 261 -28.93 29.11 12.91
CA ILE A 261 -27.86 28.20 13.35
C ILE A 261 -27.82 26.95 12.46
N ALA A 262 -28.98 26.34 12.18
CA ALA A 262 -29.08 25.16 11.32
C ALA A 262 -28.60 25.46 9.88
N GLN A 263 -28.88 26.65 9.35
CA GLN A 263 -28.39 27.08 8.03
C GLN A 263 -26.87 27.31 8.05
N VAL A 264 -26.33 27.99 9.06
CA VAL A 264 -24.87 28.23 9.20
C VAL A 264 -24.10 26.91 9.30
N LYS A 265 -24.55 25.96 10.14
CA LYS A 265 -23.96 24.61 10.20
C LYS A 265 -24.09 23.81 8.90
N SER A 266 -25.17 24.01 8.14
CA SER A 266 -25.32 23.36 6.82
C SER A 266 -24.29 23.88 5.82
N LEU A 267 -23.95 25.16 5.92
CA LEU A 267 -22.94 25.81 5.07
C LEU A 267 -21.52 25.45 5.52
N GLN A 268 -21.27 25.31 6.83
CA GLN A 268 -20.01 24.75 7.35
C GLN A 268 -19.76 23.36 6.75
N LEU A 269 -20.69 22.42 6.96
CA LEU A 269 -20.58 21.05 6.46
C LEU A 269 -20.43 20.99 4.92
N SER A 270 -21.10 21.88 4.18
CA SER A 270 -20.99 21.89 2.73
C SER A 270 -19.61 22.38 2.26
N LEU A 271 -18.96 23.31 2.99
CA LEU A 271 -17.58 23.70 2.74
C LEU A 271 -16.60 22.59 3.13
N ASP A 272 -16.79 21.96 4.29
CA ASP A 272 -15.97 20.84 4.79
C ASP A 272 -15.95 19.67 3.80
N LEU A 273 -17.11 19.32 3.23
CA LEU A 273 -17.23 18.26 2.22
C LEU A 273 -16.65 18.65 0.85
N ALA A 274 -16.63 19.95 0.52
CA ALA A 274 -16.25 20.45 -0.81
C ALA A 274 -14.81 21.00 -0.91
N ILE A 275 -14.06 21.06 0.19
CA ILE A 275 -12.65 21.45 0.24
C ILE A 275 -11.70 20.28 -0.15
N PRO A 276 -11.77 19.08 0.48
CA PRO A 276 -10.85 17.97 0.17
C PRO A 276 -10.79 17.54 -1.31
N PRO A 277 -11.89 17.45 -2.08
CA PRO A 277 -11.78 17.07 -3.49
C PRO A 277 -11.20 18.20 -4.36
N LEU A 278 -11.28 19.48 -3.96
CA LEU A 278 -10.56 20.57 -4.62
C LEU A 278 -9.07 20.52 -4.34
N GLU A 279 -8.66 20.11 -3.13
CA GLU A 279 -7.26 19.91 -2.76
C GLU A 279 -6.63 18.78 -3.58
N ALA A 280 -7.28 17.61 -3.64
CA ALA A 280 -6.87 16.51 -4.52
C ALA A 280 -6.85 16.93 -6.01
N ARG A 281 -7.79 17.78 -6.45
CA ARG A 281 -7.80 18.32 -7.81
C ARG A 281 -6.60 19.23 -8.07
N LEU A 282 -6.24 20.09 -7.12
CA LEU A 282 -5.08 20.99 -7.19
C LEU A 282 -3.77 20.21 -7.31
N GLU A 283 -3.60 19.13 -6.53
CA GLU A 283 -2.45 18.22 -6.64
C GLU A 283 -2.38 17.52 -8.01
N SER A 284 -3.53 17.04 -8.52
CA SER A 284 -3.60 16.43 -9.86
C SER A 284 -3.22 17.40 -10.98
N LEU A 285 -3.55 18.69 -10.82
CA LEU A 285 -3.21 19.74 -11.79
C LEU A 285 -1.74 20.15 -11.66
N ALA A 286 -1.20 20.26 -10.44
CA ALA A 286 0.22 20.55 -10.23
C ALA A 286 1.15 19.47 -10.84
N THR A 287 0.83 18.20 -10.62
CA THR A 287 1.58 17.06 -11.22
C THR A 287 1.41 16.98 -12.75
N ALA A 288 0.22 17.31 -13.27
CA ALA A 288 -0.01 17.40 -14.72
C ALA A 288 0.76 18.56 -15.36
N VAL A 289 0.82 19.74 -14.74
CA VAL A 289 1.65 20.89 -15.18
C VAL A 289 3.12 20.51 -15.24
N GLN A 290 3.68 19.94 -14.16
CA GLN A 290 5.08 19.49 -14.14
C GLN A 290 5.37 18.48 -15.26
N THR A 291 4.47 17.52 -15.47
CA THR A 291 4.58 16.53 -16.54
C THR A 291 4.54 17.17 -17.94
N ALA A 292 3.71 18.18 -18.16
CA ALA A 292 3.62 18.90 -19.43
C ALA A 292 4.84 19.78 -19.68
N VAL A 293 5.40 20.44 -18.66
CA VAL A 293 6.64 21.22 -18.75
C VAL A 293 7.83 20.31 -19.08
N GLN A 294 7.98 19.18 -18.38
CA GLN A 294 9.03 18.17 -18.68
C GLN A 294 8.94 17.61 -20.11
N LYS A 295 7.72 17.42 -20.63
CA LYS A 295 7.47 17.00 -22.03
C LYS A 295 7.56 18.14 -23.05
N GLN A 296 7.92 19.36 -22.62
CA GLN A 296 7.98 20.58 -23.44
C GLN A 296 6.64 20.92 -24.14
N GLN A 297 5.52 20.47 -23.59
CA GLN A 297 4.17 20.70 -24.11
C GLN A 297 3.63 22.06 -23.65
N LEU A 298 4.29 23.14 -24.08
CA LEU A 298 4.14 24.49 -23.51
C LEU A 298 2.70 25.05 -23.56
N SER A 299 1.93 24.73 -24.59
CA SER A 299 0.52 25.14 -24.70
C SER A 299 -0.39 24.38 -23.71
N THR A 300 -0.22 23.06 -23.62
CA THR A 300 -0.90 22.22 -22.63
C THR A 300 -0.56 22.64 -21.22
N ALA A 301 0.72 22.88 -20.93
CA ALA A 301 1.20 23.33 -19.63
C ALA A 301 0.57 24.67 -19.20
N ARG A 302 0.54 25.69 -20.06
CA ARG A 302 -0.17 26.97 -19.77
C ARG A 302 -1.66 26.75 -19.51
N SER A 303 -2.34 25.92 -20.30
CA SER A 303 -3.78 25.65 -20.10
C SER A 303 -4.08 24.95 -18.76
N LEU A 304 -3.23 23.99 -18.37
CA LEU A 304 -3.31 23.32 -17.08
C LEU A 304 -2.97 24.27 -15.93
N LEU A 305 -2.03 25.19 -16.12
CA LEU A 305 -1.63 26.18 -15.12
C LEU A 305 -2.75 27.21 -14.86
N LYS A 306 -3.43 27.68 -15.91
CA LYS A 306 -4.62 28.53 -15.79
C LYS A 306 -5.75 27.81 -15.04
N SER A 307 -5.92 26.50 -15.28
CA SER A 307 -6.88 25.67 -14.52
C SER A 307 -6.44 25.46 -13.06
N LYS A 308 -5.15 25.27 -12.79
CA LYS A 308 -4.58 25.17 -11.44
C LYS A 308 -4.88 26.45 -10.66
N LYS A 309 -4.58 27.63 -11.21
CA LYS A 309 -4.84 28.93 -10.57
C LYS A 309 -6.32 29.20 -10.29
N LEU A 310 -7.22 28.76 -11.16
CA LEU A 310 -8.67 28.88 -10.91
C LEU A 310 -9.10 28.03 -9.69
N VAL A 311 -8.64 26.77 -9.63
CA VAL A 311 -8.90 25.87 -8.49
C VAL A 311 -8.26 26.39 -7.20
N GLU A 312 -7.03 26.90 -7.27
CA GLU A 312 -6.28 27.50 -6.17
C GLU A 312 -7.04 28.71 -5.58
N ASN A 313 -7.48 29.66 -6.41
CA ASN A 313 -8.26 30.83 -5.99
C ASN A 313 -9.65 30.45 -5.44
N THR A 314 -10.26 29.37 -5.94
CA THR A 314 -11.56 28.87 -5.43
C THR A 314 -11.41 28.16 -4.09
N LEU A 315 -10.32 27.40 -3.90
CA LEU A 315 -9.96 26.77 -2.64
C LEU A 315 -9.63 27.81 -1.56
N GLU A 316 -8.87 28.86 -1.89
CA GLU A 316 -8.58 29.97 -0.97
C GLU A 316 -9.87 30.65 -0.50
N LYS A 317 -10.76 31.02 -1.42
CA LYS A 317 -12.09 31.56 -1.09
C LYS A 317 -12.88 30.63 -0.17
N ARG A 318 -12.99 29.33 -0.51
CA ARG A 318 -13.77 28.37 0.28
C ARG A 318 -13.20 28.16 1.69
N ARG A 319 -11.87 28.15 1.85
CA ARG A 319 -11.20 28.12 3.17
C ARG A 319 -11.44 29.41 3.97
N ALA A 320 -11.35 30.59 3.35
CA ALA A 320 -11.64 31.86 4.01
C ALA A 320 -13.12 31.95 4.45
N ASN A 321 -14.03 31.46 3.61
CA ASN A 321 -15.46 31.37 3.90
C ASN A 321 -15.75 30.40 5.06
N LEU A 322 -15.04 29.26 5.14
CA LEU A 322 -15.16 28.32 6.26
C LEU A 322 -14.73 28.97 7.57
N LEU A 323 -13.56 29.61 7.62
CA LEU A 323 -13.08 30.34 8.80
C LEU A 323 -14.08 31.41 9.26
N GLN A 324 -14.72 32.12 8.33
CA GLN A 324 -15.75 33.12 8.66
C GLN A 324 -17.04 32.49 9.22
N VAL A 325 -17.42 31.29 8.74
CA VAL A 325 -18.55 30.52 9.27
C VAL A 325 -18.23 29.96 10.67
N GLU A 326 -17.02 29.47 10.89
CA GLU A 326 -16.54 28.99 12.20
C GLU A 326 -16.44 30.11 13.23
N GLU A 327 -15.86 31.27 12.87
CA GLU A 327 -15.86 32.47 13.71
C GLU A 327 -17.30 32.88 14.06
N SER A 328 -18.23 32.82 13.10
CA SER A 328 -19.62 33.15 13.33
C SER A 328 -20.32 32.17 14.28
N LEU A 329 -20.07 30.87 14.18
CA LEU A 329 -20.62 29.87 15.10
C LEU A 329 -20.05 30.04 16.51
N HIS A 330 -18.73 30.25 16.64
CA HIS A 330 -18.09 30.53 17.92
C HIS A 330 -18.60 31.83 18.55
N ALA A 331 -18.86 32.86 17.73
CA ALA A 331 -19.48 34.11 18.16
C ALA A 331 -20.97 33.96 18.54
N ILE A 332 -21.69 32.93 18.06
CA ILE A 332 -23.04 32.61 18.57
C ILE A 332 -22.94 31.86 19.90
N ASP A 333 -22.09 30.83 19.99
CA ASP A 333 -21.91 30.03 21.21
C ASP A 333 -21.43 30.88 22.41
N ASN A 334 -20.52 31.84 22.17
CA ASN A 334 -20.05 32.78 23.20
C ASN A 334 -21.09 33.86 23.56
N ALA A 335 -22.06 34.15 22.70
CA ALA A 335 -23.00 35.26 22.86
C ALA A 335 -24.21 34.94 23.74
N ALA A 336 -24.03 34.13 24.80
CA ALA A 336 -25.11 33.56 25.62
C ALA A 336 -26.11 34.58 26.23
N ASP A 337 -25.77 35.87 26.29
CA ASP A 337 -26.70 36.95 26.62
C ASP A 337 -27.54 37.38 25.40
N ASN A 338 -28.87 37.29 25.51
CA ASN A 338 -29.85 37.50 24.42
C ASN A 338 -29.65 38.71 23.49
N VAL A 339 -29.05 39.80 23.97
CA VAL A 339 -28.78 41.01 23.14
C VAL A 339 -27.58 40.80 22.21
N ALA A 340 -26.58 40.03 22.64
CA ALA A 340 -25.42 39.68 21.82
C ALA A 340 -25.80 38.66 20.73
N ILE A 341 -26.69 37.70 21.04
CA ILE A 341 -27.21 36.72 20.06
C ILE A 341 -27.72 37.41 18.79
N ILE A 342 -28.58 38.43 18.94
CA ILE A 342 -29.20 39.13 17.80
C ILE A 342 -28.15 39.84 16.93
N GLN A 343 -27.14 40.46 17.53
CA GLN A 343 -26.06 41.12 16.79
C GLN A 343 -25.12 40.12 16.11
N SER A 344 -24.87 38.97 16.74
CA SER A 344 -24.12 37.86 16.16
C SER A 344 -24.85 37.29 14.95
N MET A 345 -26.14 36.97 15.10
CA MET A 345 -27.03 36.51 14.03
C MET A 345 -27.13 37.49 12.86
N GLN A 346 -27.16 38.81 13.09
CA GLN A 346 -27.18 39.78 11.99
C GLN A 346 -25.92 39.71 11.13
N LYS A 347 -24.75 39.47 11.75
CA LYS A 347 -23.50 39.19 11.01
C LYS A 347 -23.59 37.84 10.31
N SER A 348 -24.05 36.79 11.00
CA SER A 348 -24.25 35.45 10.42
C SER A 348 -25.13 35.49 9.18
N ALA A 349 -26.27 36.18 9.23
CA ALA A 349 -27.21 36.30 8.12
C ALA A 349 -26.61 37.06 6.92
N ALA A 350 -25.78 38.07 7.16
CA ALA A 350 -25.06 38.78 6.10
C ALA A 350 -24.03 37.87 5.41
N VAL A 351 -23.23 37.13 6.19
CA VAL A 351 -22.29 36.11 5.68
C VAL A 351 -23.03 35.03 4.91
N MET A 352 -24.06 34.43 5.52
CA MET A 352 -24.92 33.41 4.92
C MET A 352 -25.49 33.85 3.57
N LYS A 353 -25.97 35.09 3.45
CA LYS A 353 -26.50 35.61 2.19
C LYS A 353 -25.41 35.67 1.11
N THR A 354 -24.31 36.37 1.40
CA THR A 354 -23.18 36.54 0.45
C THR A 354 -22.59 35.20 0.03
N LEU A 355 -22.58 34.24 0.95
CA LEU A 355 -21.99 32.93 0.74
C LEU A 355 -22.94 31.94 0.04
N ASN A 356 -24.24 31.97 0.35
CA ASN A 356 -25.26 31.25 -0.42
C ASN A 356 -25.35 31.75 -1.88
N GLU A 357 -25.17 33.05 -2.11
CA GLU A 357 -25.11 33.66 -3.45
C GLU A 357 -23.87 33.22 -4.27
N SER A 358 -22.77 32.79 -3.62
CA SER A 358 -21.52 32.37 -4.28
C SER A 358 -21.25 30.86 -4.25
N VAL A 359 -21.93 30.10 -3.40
CA VAL A 359 -21.81 28.62 -3.27
C VAL A 359 -23.04 27.89 -3.83
N GLY A 360 -24.11 28.62 -4.17
CA GLY A 360 -25.34 28.04 -4.74
C GLY A 360 -26.27 27.37 -3.72
N GLY A 361 -26.01 27.57 -2.42
CA GLY A 361 -26.74 26.96 -1.32
C GLY A 361 -26.49 25.47 -1.12
N VAL A 362 -27.18 24.85 -0.16
CA VAL A 362 -26.99 23.42 0.20
C VAL A 362 -27.26 22.51 -0.99
N GLU A 363 -28.38 22.72 -1.69
CA GLU A 363 -28.71 22.01 -2.95
C GLU A 363 -27.70 22.27 -4.08
N GLY A 364 -26.95 23.38 -4.03
CA GLY A 364 -25.85 23.64 -4.95
C GLY A 364 -24.67 22.73 -4.67
N VAL A 365 -24.25 22.65 -3.41
CA VAL A 365 -23.09 21.83 -3.01
C VAL A 365 -23.39 20.34 -3.09
N GLU A 366 -24.55 19.86 -2.65
CA GLU A 366 -24.92 18.44 -2.71
C GLU A 366 -24.79 17.88 -4.15
N ARG A 367 -25.28 18.63 -5.14
CA ARG A 367 -25.09 18.32 -6.57
C ARG A 367 -23.63 18.43 -7.03
N ILE A 368 -22.82 19.33 -6.46
CA ILE A 368 -21.39 19.43 -6.78
C ILE A 368 -20.63 18.24 -6.17
N THR A 369 -20.92 17.83 -4.93
CA THR A 369 -20.27 16.70 -4.28
C THR A 369 -20.63 15.38 -4.94
N ASP A 370 -21.90 15.15 -5.28
CA ASP A 370 -22.31 13.92 -5.97
C ASP A 370 -21.75 13.87 -7.39
N ALA A 371 -21.87 14.95 -8.18
CA ALA A 371 -21.32 15.00 -9.54
C ALA A 371 -19.78 15.04 -9.59
N LEU A 372 -19.09 15.18 -8.45
CA LEU A 372 -17.62 15.06 -8.31
C LEU A 372 -17.21 13.69 -7.71
N ARG A 373 -18.13 13.00 -7.04
CA ARG A 373 -17.97 11.65 -6.50
C ARG A 373 -18.23 10.58 -7.57
N ASP A 374 -19.23 10.80 -8.42
CA ASP A 374 -19.52 9.97 -9.58
C ASP A 374 -18.48 10.18 -10.70
N GLU A 375 -18.09 11.43 -10.96
CA GLU A 375 -17.29 11.81 -12.12
C GLU A 375 -15.78 11.90 -11.83
N MET A 376 -15.18 10.80 -11.35
CA MET A 376 -13.72 10.60 -11.47
C MET A 376 -13.30 10.22 -12.91
N ALA A 377 -14.16 10.42 -13.90
CA ALA A 377 -13.97 10.01 -15.29
C ALA A 377 -13.89 11.21 -16.26
N VAL A 378 -12.70 11.41 -16.81
CA VAL A 378 -12.48 12.03 -18.15
C VAL A 378 -12.95 13.50 -18.33
N ALA A 379 -12.07 14.42 -17.93
CA ALA A 379 -11.72 15.65 -18.65
C ALA A 379 -12.76 16.78 -18.89
N GLU A 380 -14.07 16.61 -18.69
CA GLU A 380 -15.06 17.69 -18.95
C GLU A 380 -15.12 18.80 -17.88
N ASP A 381 -14.40 18.65 -16.75
CA ASP A 381 -14.37 19.59 -15.61
C ASP A 381 -14.16 21.07 -15.99
N ILE A 382 -13.39 21.35 -17.05
CA ILE A 382 -13.04 22.73 -17.43
C ILE A 382 -14.31 23.56 -17.71
N GLY A 383 -15.32 22.97 -18.37
CA GLY A 383 -16.58 23.67 -18.63
C GLY A 383 -17.42 23.87 -17.38
N ARG A 384 -17.40 22.88 -16.46
CA ARG A 384 -18.21 22.85 -15.23
C ARG A 384 -17.70 23.83 -14.18
N ILE A 385 -16.38 23.93 -14.01
CA ILE A 385 -15.74 24.85 -13.04
C ILE A 385 -15.76 26.30 -13.55
N VAL A 386 -15.63 26.53 -14.86
CA VAL A 386 -15.76 27.88 -15.46
C VAL A 386 -17.20 28.42 -15.42
N ALA A 387 -18.20 27.56 -15.22
CA ALA A 387 -19.60 27.95 -15.08
C ALA A 387 -20.00 28.37 -13.64
N GLU A 388 -19.10 28.31 -12.65
CA GLU A 388 -19.39 28.67 -11.26
C GLU A 388 -19.56 30.21 -11.10
N PRO A 389 -20.73 30.73 -10.64
CA PRO A 389 -20.95 32.17 -10.52
C PRO A 389 -20.00 32.81 -9.50
N GLY A 390 -19.07 33.64 -9.99
CA GLY A 390 -18.04 34.28 -9.15
C GLY A 390 -16.66 33.62 -9.23
N ALA A 391 -16.45 32.65 -10.13
CA ALA A 391 -15.12 32.31 -10.63
C ALA A 391 -14.44 33.59 -11.15
N ALA A 392 -13.38 34.01 -10.47
CA ALA A 392 -12.66 35.23 -10.85
C ALA A 392 -11.81 34.94 -12.10
N ALA A 393 -11.84 35.84 -13.08
CA ALA A 393 -10.93 35.77 -14.21
C ALA A 393 -9.48 35.89 -13.70
N VAL A 394 -8.73 34.78 -13.74
CA VAL A 394 -7.31 34.77 -13.40
C VAL A 394 -6.58 35.69 -14.38
N PRO A 395 -5.82 36.70 -13.92
CA PRO A 395 -5.00 37.53 -14.79
C PRO A 395 -4.02 36.67 -15.60
N GLU A 396 -3.85 36.99 -16.89
CA GLU A 396 -2.96 36.19 -17.75
C GLU A 396 -1.47 36.51 -17.48
N GLU A 397 -1.19 37.65 -16.86
CA GLU A 397 0.13 38.08 -16.38
C GLU A 397 0.65 37.14 -15.26
N ASP A 398 -0.13 36.93 -14.19
CA ASP A 398 0.19 36.00 -13.09
C ASP A 398 0.48 34.56 -13.57
N VAL A 399 -0.22 34.13 -14.64
CA VAL A 399 -0.09 32.78 -15.20
C VAL A 399 1.16 32.66 -16.07
N GLU A 400 1.53 33.68 -16.83
CA GLU A 400 2.73 33.66 -17.66
C GLU A 400 4.01 33.79 -16.81
N ASP A 401 3.99 34.60 -15.75
CA ASP A 401 5.11 34.72 -14.79
C ASP A 401 5.40 33.38 -14.07
N GLU A 402 4.37 32.69 -13.55
CA GLU A 402 4.56 31.35 -12.97
C GLU A 402 5.01 30.34 -14.05
N PHE A 403 4.52 30.46 -15.28
CA PHE A 403 4.92 29.60 -16.39
C PHE A 403 6.39 29.77 -16.78
N GLU A 404 6.87 31.01 -16.92
CA GLU A 404 8.28 31.31 -17.20
C GLU A 404 9.18 30.80 -16.07
N ALA A 405 8.78 30.98 -14.81
CA ALA A 405 9.52 30.46 -13.66
C ALA A 405 9.64 28.93 -13.69
N LEU A 406 8.55 28.20 -13.93
CA LEU A 406 8.54 26.73 -14.03
C LEU A 406 9.39 26.21 -15.21
N VAL A 407 9.32 26.87 -16.36
CA VAL A 407 10.14 26.53 -17.54
C VAL A 407 11.61 26.84 -17.30
N ALA A 408 11.94 27.92 -16.60
CA ALA A 408 13.31 28.26 -16.22
C ALA A 408 13.89 27.29 -15.18
N GLU A 409 13.07 26.77 -14.27
CA GLU A 409 13.49 25.74 -13.30
C GLU A 409 13.77 24.40 -13.99
N GLU A 410 12.90 23.92 -14.88
CA GLU A 410 13.14 22.64 -15.58
C GLU A 410 14.32 22.74 -16.57
N LYS A 411 14.54 23.89 -17.23
CA LYS A 411 15.77 24.13 -18.02
C LYS A 411 17.03 23.93 -17.17
N LYS A 412 17.10 24.57 -15.99
CA LYS A 412 18.22 24.38 -15.04
C LYS A 412 18.38 22.92 -14.61
N LYS A 413 17.28 22.19 -14.39
CA LYS A 413 17.33 20.75 -14.06
C LYS A 413 17.85 19.89 -15.21
N VAL A 414 17.57 20.24 -16.46
CA VAL A 414 18.12 19.57 -17.64
C VAL A 414 19.60 19.91 -17.81
N GLU A 415 19.97 21.19 -17.72
CA GLU A 415 21.37 21.67 -17.81
C GLU A 415 22.26 21.04 -16.72
N GLU A 416 21.77 20.91 -15.49
CA GLU A 416 22.48 20.23 -14.39
C GLU A 416 22.67 18.73 -14.66
N LYS A 417 21.62 18.03 -15.11
CA LYS A 417 21.70 16.60 -15.49
C LYS A 417 22.72 16.39 -16.62
N GLU A 418 22.70 17.24 -17.66
CA GLU A 418 23.67 17.20 -18.75
C GLU A 418 25.10 17.50 -18.28
N ARG A 419 25.29 18.44 -17.35
CA ARG A 419 26.62 18.73 -16.79
C ARG A 419 27.15 17.54 -16.00
N ILE A 420 26.32 16.93 -15.14
CA ILE A 420 26.68 15.73 -14.37
C ILE A 420 26.98 14.55 -15.30
N GLU A 421 26.21 14.34 -16.37
CA GLU A 421 26.48 13.26 -17.33
C GLU A 421 27.78 13.50 -18.11
N ARG A 422 28.06 14.76 -18.48
CA ARG A 422 29.30 15.17 -19.15
C ARG A 422 30.51 15.00 -18.25
N GLU A 423 30.46 15.50 -17.02
CA GLU A 423 31.50 15.29 -15.98
C GLU A 423 31.76 13.80 -15.74
N ARG A 424 30.72 12.97 -15.70
CA ARG A 424 30.82 11.51 -15.55
C ARG A 424 31.46 10.85 -16.76
N LYS A 425 31.11 11.24 -17.99
CA LYS A 425 31.74 10.76 -19.23
C LYS A 425 33.22 11.15 -19.28
N GLU A 426 33.55 12.41 -19.02
CA GLU A 426 34.93 12.92 -18.96
C GLU A 426 35.75 12.25 -17.85
N ALA A 427 35.14 11.85 -16.73
CA ALA A 427 35.80 11.08 -15.68
C ALA A 427 36.09 9.64 -16.10
N ILE A 428 35.17 8.99 -16.83
CA ILE A 428 35.37 7.65 -17.41
C ILE A 428 36.48 7.68 -18.46
N GLU A 429 36.42 8.60 -19.42
CA GLU A 429 37.44 8.74 -20.48
C GLU A 429 38.85 9.03 -19.90
N ARG A 430 38.94 9.85 -18.84
CA ARG A 430 40.21 10.06 -18.12
C ARG A 430 40.69 8.78 -17.45
N ALA A 431 39.83 8.08 -16.72
CA ALA A 431 40.20 6.82 -16.06
C ALA A 431 40.61 5.72 -17.05
N GLU A 432 40.01 5.67 -18.24
CA GLU A 432 40.43 4.76 -19.32
C GLU A 432 41.77 5.17 -19.94
N ARG A 433 42.00 6.47 -20.15
CA ARG A 433 43.29 7.00 -20.64
C ARG A 433 44.42 6.74 -19.65
N GLU A 434 44.21 7.05 -18.37
CA GLU A 434 45.17 6.80 -17.28
C GLU A 434 45.50 5.29 -17.16
N LYS A 435 44.50 4.41 -17.28
CA LYS A 435 44.71 2.95 -17.35
C LYS A 435 45.54 2.55 -18.56
N LYS A 436 45.24 3.08 -19.76
CA LYS A 436 45.98 2.77 -20.99
C LYS A 436 47.43 3.24 -20.90
N GLU A 437 47.66 4.46 -20.42
CA GLU A 437 49.00 5.01 -20.18
C GLU A 437 49.76 4.27 -19.06
N ALA A 438 49.06 3.67 -18.09
CA ALA A 438 49.68 2.80 -17.09
C ALA A 438 50.07 1.42 -17.67
N ILE A 439 49.22 0.83 -18.52
CA ILE A 439 49.51 -0.42 -19.23
C ILE A 439 50.69 -0.24 -20.19
N GLU A 440 50.68 0.82 -21.02
CA GLU A 440 51.78 1.11 -21.96
C GLU A 440 53.11 1.39 -21.24
N ARG A 441 53.08 2.01 -20.05
CA ARG A 441 54.27 2.13 -19.19
C ARG A 441 54.74 0.78 -18.65
N ALA A 442 53.84 -0.03 -18.10
CA ALA A 442 54.18 -1.35 -17.56
C ALA A 442 54.70 -2.32 -18.64
N GLU A 443 54.15 -2.29 -19.85
CA GLU A 443 54.68 -3.06 -20.99
C GLU A 443 56.08 -2.60 -21.43
N ARG A 444 56.32 -1.28 -21.43
CA ARG A 444 57.65 -0.72 -21.73
C ARG A 444 58.68 -1.09 -20.65
N GLU A 445 58.34 -0.94 -19.38
CA GLU A 445 59.20 -1.28 -18.24
C GLU A 445 59.51 -2.79 -18.20
N ASN A 446 58.52 -3.64 -18.46
CA ASN A 446 58.72 -5.10 -18.60
C ASN A 446 59.62 -5.46 -19.80
N ARG A 447 59.54 -4.70 -20.91
CA ARG A 447 60.44 -4.88 -22.07
C ARG A 447 61.87 -4.45 -21.76
N GLU A 448 62.05 -3.30 -21.11
CA GLU A 448 63.35 -2.79 -20.66
C GLU A 448 64.01 -3.76 -19.65
N GLU A 449 63.22 -4.34 -18.73
CA GLU A 449 63.64 -5.40 -17.80
C GLU A 449 64.06 -6.68 -18.54
N GLN A 450 63.24 -7.17 -19.48
CA GLN A 450 63.55 -8.37 -20.27
C GLN A 450 64.82 -8.18 -21.12
N GLU A 451 65.03 -6.99 -21.70
CA GLU A 451 66.28 -6.67 -22.39
C GLU A 451 67.48 -6.63 -21.45
N ARG A 452 67.34 -6.11 -20.23
CA ARG A 452 68.44 -6.11 -19.24
C ARG A 452 68.80 -7.53 -18.82
N VAL A 453 67.81 -8.35 -18.46
CA VAL A 453 67.99 -9.76 -18.10
C VAL A 453 68.59 -10.57 -19.26
N ALA A 454 68.21 -10.28 -20.51
CA ALA A 454 68.81 -10.92 -21.69
C ALA A 454 70.31 -10.55 -21.85
N ARG A 455 70.68 -9.28 -21.63
CA ARG A 455 72.08 -8.83 -21.67
C ARG A 455 72.90 -9.43 -20.53
N GLU A 456 72.40 -9.39 -19.30
CA GLU A 456 73.04 -10.01 -18.12
C GLU A 456 73.28 -11.51 -18.34
N LYS A 457 72.30 -12.23 -18.92
CA LYS A 457 72.42 -13.65 -19.26
C LYS A 457 73.42 -13.92 -20.39
N ALA A 458 73.51 -13.04 -21.38
CA ALA A 458 74.52 -13.13 -22.45
C ALA A 458 75.94 -12.94 -21.89
N GLU A 459 76.15 -11.92 -21.05
CA GLU A 459 77.43 -11.73 -20.35
C GLU A 459 77.78 -12.90 -19.43
N ALA A 460 76.81 -13.45 -18.70
CA ALA A 460 77.02 -14.62 -17.84
C ALA A 460 77.47 -15.84 -18.66
N ASN A 461 76.81 -16.12 -19.80
CA ASN A 461 77.22 -17.18 -20.71
C ASN A 461 78.64 -16.96 -21.25
N GLU A 462 78.98 -15.74 -21.69
CA GLU A 462 80.33 -15.43 -22.21
C GLU A 462 81.42 -15.58 -21.12
N ARG A 463 81.12 -15.22 -19.87
CA ARG A 463 82.01 -15.45 -18.72
C ARG A 463 82.20 -16.94 -18.43
N ILE A 464 81.13 -17.75 -18.53
CA ILE A 464 81.17 -19.21 -18.38
C ILE A 464 82.00 -19.85 -19.51
N GLU A 465 81.79 -19.43 -20.76
CA GLU A 465 82.53 -19.95 -21.91
C GLU A 465 84.03 -19.66 -21.80
N ARG A 466 84.42 -18.43 -21.45
CA ARG A 466 85.82 -18.06 -21.16
C ARG A 466 86.42 -18.86 -19.99
N ALA A 467 85.62 -19.24 -18.99
CA ALA A 467 86.08 -20.08 -17.88
C ALA A 467 86.25 -21.56 -18.30
N LEU A 468 85.40 -22.06 -19.18
CA LEU A 468 85.52 -23.39 -19.81
C LEU A 468 86.73 -23.45 -20.75
N GLU A 469 87.07 -22.37 -21.46
CA GLU A 469 88.32 -22.30 -22.23
C GLU A 469 89.55 -22.33 -21.34
N ARG A 470 89.58 -21.56 -20.24
CA ARG A 470 90.70 -21.60 -19.27
C ARG A 470 90.89 -22.98 -18.68
N THR A 471 89.84 -23.62 -18.19
CA THR A 471 89.93 -24.97 -17.61
C THR A 471 90.29 -26.05 -18.65
N ARG A 472 89.85 -25.92 -19.90
CA ARG A 472 90.34 -26.77 -21.02
C ARG A 472 91.82 -26.54 -21.31
N ARG A 473 92.30 -25.31 -21.23
CA ARG A 473 93.71 -24.94 -21.42
C ARG A 473 94.58 -25.46 -20.27
N GLU A 474 94.19 -25.21 -19.02
CA GLU A 474 94.84 -25.74 -17.82
C GLU A 474 94.88 -27.28 -17.83
N LYS A 475 93.85 -27.95 -18.37
CA LYS A 475 93.85 -29.41 -18.54
C LYS A 475 94.90 -29.87 -19.56
N ARG A 476 95.02 -29.20 -20.72
CA ARG A 476 96.07 -29.47 -21.72
C ARG A 476 97.46 -29.21 -21.16
N GLU A 477 97.67 -28.08 -20.49
CA GLU A 477 98.94 -27.72 -19.86
C GLU A 477 99.32 -28.73 -18.75
N ARG A 478 98.34 -29.33 -18.05
CA ARG A 478 98.58 -30.47 -17.14
C ARG A 478 98.86 -31.78 -17.85
N GLU A 479 98.18 -32.10 -18.95
CA GLU A 479 98.44 -33.31 -19.75
C GLU A 479 99.84 -33.26 -20.38
N GLU A 480 100.28 -32.09 -20.83
CA GLU A 480 101.64 -31.82 -21.30
C GLU A 480 102.68 -31.89 -20.16
N ALA A 481 102.35 -31.38 -18.97
CA ALA A 481 103.18 -31.51 -17.77
C ALA A 481 103.31 -32.98 -17.30
N GLU A 482 102.25 -33.78 -17.39
CA GLU A 482 102.29 -35.20 -17.06
C GLU A 482 103.09 -36.00 -18.10
N ALA A 483 102.94 -35.69 -19.39
CA ALA A 483 103.70 -36.32 -20.47
C ALA A 483 105.20 -35.99 -20.41
N THR A 484 105.56 -34.75 -20.03
CA THR A 484 106.96 -34.35 -19.81
C THR A 484 107.53 -34.93 -18.51
N SER A 485 106.73 -35.02 -17.44
CA SER A 485 107.10 -35.73 -16.20
C SER A 485 107.39 -37.21 -16.46
N LYS A 486 106.53 -37.91 -17.22
CA LYS A 486 106.75 -39.32 -17.61
C LYS A 486 108.03 -39.50 -18.42
N ARG A 487 108.32 -38.59 -19.36
CA ARG A 487 109.60 -38.56 -20.11
C ARG A 487 110.83 -38.36 -19.20
N LEU A 488 110.71 -37.53 -18.17
CA LEU A 488 111.78 -37.33 -17.19
C LEU A 488 112.02 -38.59 -16.35
N ALA A 489 110.97 -39.22 -15.86
CA ALA A 489 111.06 -40.48 -15.13
C ALA A 489 111.63 -41.64 -15.98
N GLU A 490 111.32 -41.70 -17.28
CA GLU A 490 111.95 -42.63 -18.23
C GLU A 490 113.45 -42.36 -18.41
N LEU A 491 113.88 -41.09 -18.43
CA LEU A 491 115.30 -40.73 -18.50
C LEU A 491 116.05 -41.07 -17.20
N GLU A 492 115.47 -40.79 -16.04
CA GLU A 492 116.06 -41.19 -14.74
C GLU A 492 116.17 -42.71 -14.62
N ALA A 493 115.13 -43.46 -15.02
CA ALA A 493 115.18 -44.92 -15.07
C ALA A 493 116.25 -45.45 -16.04
N PHE A 494 116.49 -44.75 -17.16
CA PHE A 494 117.55 -45.08 -18.11
C PHE A 494 118.94 -44.77 -17.56
N GLU A 495 119.14 -43.67 -16.83
CA GLU A 495 120.42 -43.34 -16.19
C GLU A 495 120.77 -44.30 -15.05
N VAL A 496 119.80 -44.71 -14.22
CA VAL A 496 119.99 -45.76 -13.20
C VAL A 496 120.43 -47.07 -13.85
N LYS A 497 119.74 -47.49 -14.92
CA LYS A 497 120.09 -48.72 -15.66
C LYS A 497 121.47 -48.63 -16.34
N LYS A 498 121.85 -47.44 -16.80
CA LYS A 498 123.18 -47.17 -17.37
C LYS A 498 124.29 -47.16 -16.32
N GLU A 499 124.00 -46.78 -15.07
CA GLU A 499 124.91 -47.00 -13.93
C GLU A 499 125.06 -48.49 -13.60
N GLU A 500 123.97 -49.28 -13.63
CA GLU A 500 124.04 -50.73 -13.45
C GLU A 500 124.89 -51.40 -14.54
N GLU A 501 124.66 -51.06 -15.81
CA GLU A 501 125.48 -51.53 -16.94
C GLU A 501 126.94 -51.08 -16.85
N ARG A 502 127.22 -49.86 -16.38
CA ARG A 502 128.59 -49.36 -16.21
C ARG A 502 129.34 -50.08 -15.07
N LYS A 503 128.65 -50.40 -13.97
CA LYS A 503 129.20 -51.22 -12.87
C LYS A 503 129.41 -52.68 -13.31
N GLN A 504 128.59 -53.19 -14.24
CA GLN A 504 128.84 -54.49 -14.90
C GLN A 504 130.03 -54.43 -15.88
N ALA A 505 130.28 -53.30 -16.54
CA ALA A 505 131.43 -53.12 -17.44
C ALA A 505 132.78 -53.01 -16.70
N GLU A 506 132.81 -52.42 -15.50
CA GLU A 506 133.98 -52.48 -14.60
C GLU A 506 134.35 -53.91 -14.20
N ALA A 507 133.36 -54.82 -14.12
CA ALA A 507 133.56 -56.21 -13.74
C ALA A 507 134.05 -57.13 -14.89
N LEU A 508 133.87 -56.73 -16.16
CA LEU A 508 134.17 -57.58 -17.32
C LEU A 508 135.45 -57.21 -18.08
N SER A 509 135.91 -55.96 -18.02
CA SER A 509 137.12 -55.50 -18.74
C SER A 509 138.44 -55.66 -17.97
N ALA A 510 138.38 -55.99 -16.67
CA ALA A 510 139.54 -56.38 -15.86
C ALA A 510 140.08 -57.80 -16.19
N ARG A 511 139.55 -58.44 -17.25
CA ARG A 511 139.94 -59.74 -17.81
C ARG A 511 139.85 -59.63 -19.33
N LEU A 512 140.73 -60.33 -20.06
CA LEU A 512 140.90 -60.23 -21.54
C LEU A 512 141.38 -58.82 -21.96
N ALA A 513 142.64 -58.42 -21.76
CA ALA A 513 143.88 -58.98 -22.30
C ALA A 513 143.99 -58.92 -23.85
N ALA A 514 145.09 -58.33 -24.33
CA ALA A 514 145.57 -58.20 -25.73
C ALA A 514 144.87 -57.15 -26.65
N SER A 515 145.69 -56.18 -27.09
CA SER A 515 145.80 -55.56 -28.44
C SER A 515 144.57 -55.18 -29.31
N GLU A 516 144.64 -53.95 -29.89
CA GLU A 516 143.98 -53.48 -31.13
C GLU A 516 142.43 -53.24 -31.07
N SER A 517 141.78 -52.32 -31.82
CA SER A 517 142.18 -51.04 -32.48
C SER A 517 140.93 -50.20 -32.96
N VAL A 518 141.11 -48.90 -33.30
CA VAL A 518 140.30 -48.05 -34.26
C VAL A 518 138.84 -47.54 -33.93
N SER A 519 138.72 -46.21 -33.70
CA SER A 519 137.79 -45.17 -34.29
C SER A 519 136.23 -45.02 -34.07
N ALA A 520 135.82 -43.74 -33.82
CA ALA A 520 134.63 -42.96 -34.28
C ALA A 520 133.16 -42.98 -33.66
N THR A 521 132.73 -41.79 -33.17
CA THR A 521 131.41 -41.05 -33.21
C THR A 521 129.99 -41.72 -33.26
N SER A 522 129.02 -41.23 -32.43
CA SER A 522 127.66 -40.67 -32.83
C SER A 522 126.70 -40.34 -31.63
N GLU A 523 125.37 -40.27 -31.84
CA GLU A 523 124.34 -39.40 -31.19
C GLU A 523 123.11 -40.10 -30.50
N ALA A 524 122.27 -39.32 -29.78
CA ALA A 524 120.80 -39.51 -29.55
C ALA A 524 120.21 -40.55 -28.54
N VAL A 525 118.92 -40.88 -28.69
CA VAL A 525 117.87 -41.37 -27.72
C VAL A 525 116.67 -42.02 -28.51
N PRO A 526 115.53 -42.60 -27.98
CA PRO A 526 114.83 -42.41 -26.67
C PRO A 526 114.03 -43.64 -26.04
N ILE A 527 113.27 -43.41 -24.94
CA ILE A 527 111.87 -43.86 -24.58
C ILE A 527 111.40 -45.29 -24.99
N PRO A 528 110.91 -46.21 -24.09
CA PRO A 528 109.43 -46.34 -23.87
C PRO A 528 108.84 -47.05 -22.59
N ALA A 529 107.52 -46.80 -22.41
CA ALA A 529 106.42 -47.40 -21.59
C ALA A 529 106.03 -48.89 -21.89
N THR A 530 104.92 -49.56 -21.46
CA THR A 530 103.53 -49.29 -20.92
C THR A 530 103.12 -50.37 -19.87
N THR A 531 101.87 -50.76 -19.44
CA THR A 531 100.39 -50.60 -19.73
C THR A 531 99.60 -50.88 -18.39
N SER A 532 98.27 -51.03 -18.17
CA SER A 532 96.95 -51.01 -18.90
C SER A 532 95.85 -50.33 -18.00
N SER A 533 94.65 -50.77 -17.54
CA SER A 533 93.60 -51.86 -17.68
C SER A 533 92.46 -51.60 -16.63
N THR A 534 91.15 -52.01 -16.65
CA THR A 534 90.11 -52.50 -17.61
C THR A 534 88.71 -52.61 -16.90
N GLN A 535 87.58 -52.58 -17.65
CA GLN A 535 86.18 -53.06 -17.40
C GLN A 535 85.09 -52.29 -16.57
N ASP A 536 83.88 -52.22 -17.20
CA ASP A 536 82.46 -52.40 -16.77
C ASP A 536 81.72 -51.45 -15.76
N ASP A 537 80.37 -51.24 -15.76
CA ASP A 537 79.28 -51.28 -16.78
C ASP A 537 77.93 -50.67 -16.22
N SER A 538 76.90 -50.44 -17.07
CA SER A 538 75.44 -50.25 -16.81
C SER A 538 74.81 -48.87 -16.45
N SER A 539 73.52 -48.65 -16.79
CA SER A 539 72.64 -47.50 -16.40
C SER A 539 71.14 -47.71 -16.77
N LEU A 540 70.15 -46.94 -16.22
CA LEU A 540 68.71 -46.94 -16.64
C LEU A 540 67.89 -45.66 -16.23
N SER A 541 66.61 -45.50 -16.68
CA SER A 541 65.81 -44.24 -16.61
C SER A 541 64.26 -44.42 -16.66
N ARG A 542 63.41 -43.43 -16.23
CA ARG A 542 62.01 -43.21 -16.77
C ARG A 542 61.19 -41.96 -16.33
N SER A 543 60.38 -41.42 -17.27
CA SER A 543 59.08 -40.65 -17.21
C SER A 543 58.94 -39.35 -16.36
N MET A 544 58.27 -38.24 -16.77
CA MET A 544 56.90 -37.94 -17.32
C MET A 544 55.75 -38.07 -16.27
N GLU A 545 54.69 -37.24 -16.20
CA GLU A 545 54.02 -36.41 -17.25
C GLU A 545 53.16 -35.19 -16.74
N MET A 546 53.12 -34.11 -17.53
CA MET A 546 52.13 -32.99 -17.78
C MET A 546 51.03 -32.46 -16.81
N MET A 547 50.90 -31.09 -16.82
CA MET A 547 49.67 -30.24 -16.91
C MET A 547 48.70 -30.08 -15.70
N ARG A 548 47.85 -29.02 -15.57
CA ARG A 548 47.42 -27.97 -16.53
C ARG A 548 46.97 -26.60 -15.92
N ASP A 549 47.20 -25.53 -16.70
CA ASP A 549 46.44 -24.25 -16.90
C ASP A 549 46.01 -23.28 -15.77
N MET A 550 45.82 -22.03 -16.20
CA MET A 550 45.52 -20.81 -15.42
C MET A 550 44.11 -20.27 -15.72
N LYS A 551 43.50 -19.52 -14.78
CA LYS A 551 43.17 -18.09 -15.03
C LYS A 551 42.69 -17.31 -13.79
N LEU A 552 43.20 -16.08 -13.72
CA LEU A 552 42.65 -14.83 -13.14
C LEU A 552 41.26 -14.88 -12.48
N ASN A 553 41.18 -14.29 -11.27
CA ASN A 553 40.25 -13.17 -11.08
C ASN A 553 40.75 -12.20 -9.99
N GLU A 554 40.65 -10.89 -10.22
CA GLU A 554 40.77 -9.85 -9.19
C GLU A 554 39.41 -9.17 -9.01
N THR A 555 38.97 -8.90 -7.77
CA THR A 555 38.81 -7.52 -7.25
C THR A 555 38.08 -7.44 -5.90
N LYS A 556 38.67 -6.65 -4.98
CA LYS A 556 38.07 -5.74 -3.99
C LYS A 556 36.71 -6.05 -3.31
N SER A 557 36.82 -6.26 -1.99
CA SER A 557 36.36 -5.30 -0.95
C SER A 557 35.03 -5.49 -0.21
N THR A 558 35.08 -5.05 1.05
CA THR A 558 33.99 -4.56 1.93
C THR A 558 33.26 -5.58 2.81
N ALA A 559 33.04 -5.17 4.07
CA ALA A 559 32.32 -5.82 5.16
C ALA A 559 31.43 -4.73 5.83
N PRO A 560 30.71 -4.92 6.97
CA PRO A 560 30.50 -6.14 7.79
C PRO A 560 29.04 -6.42 8.26
N ALA A 561 28.76 -7.65 8.70
CA ALA A 561 27.76 -8.06 9.71
C ALA A 561 28.07 -9.54 10.06
N VAL A 562 28.12 -10.07 11.29
CA VAL A 562 27.57 -9.73 12.63
C VAL A 562 26.12 -10.17 12.87
N ALA A 563 26.01 -11.41 13.35
CA ALA A 563 25.01 -11.96 14.26
C ALA A 563 23.51 -11.76 13.98
N GLU A 564 22.86 -12.83 13.51
CA GLU A 564 21.58 -13.25 14.07
C GLU A 564 21.82 -14.41 15.05
N LYS A 565 21.10 -14.41 16.18
CA LYS A 565 21.08 -15.49 17.17
C LYS A 565 19.66 -15.57 17.74
N GLU A 566 19.25 -16.75 18.21
CA GLU A 566 17.91 -17.01 18.73
C GLU A 566 17.47 -15.96 19.77
N GLN A 567 16.21 -15.54 19.68
CA GLN A 567 15.50 -14.92 20.80
C GLN A 567 14.34 -15.80 21.24
N ASP A 568 14.10 -15.74 22.55
CA ASP A 568 13.36 -16.72 23.30
C ASP A 568 12.06 -16.13 23.88
N GLU A 569 11.25 -17.01 24.43
CA GLU A 569 10.21 -16.82 25.44
C GLU A 569 9.85 -15.38 25.97
N ASN A 570 8.53 -15.11 25.90
CA ASN A 570 7.68 -14.82 27.07
C ASN A 570 7.84 -13.48 27.85
N LYS A 571 6.83 -12.59 27.72
CA LYS A 571 6.24 -11.87 28.88
C LYS A 571 4.94 -11.10 28.63
N GLU A 572 4.00 -11.23 29.57
CA GLU A 572 3.00 -10.21 29.92
C GLU A 572 3.63 -9.09 30.77
N PRO A 573 2.94 -7.96 30.99
CA PRO A 573 2.26 -7.84 32.30
C PRO A 573 0.89 -7.11 32.28
N GLU A 574 0.15 -7.31 33.37
CA GLU A 574 -1.12 -6.67 33.75
C GLU A 574 -1.00 -5.17 34.16
N PRO A 575 -2.13 -4.43 34.31
CA PRO A 575 -2.11 -2.98 34.53
C PRO A 575 -1.83 -2.55 35.99
N MET A 576 -1.42 -1.29 36.19
CA MET A 576 -1.27 -0.68 37.51
C MET A 576 -2.46 0.19 37.92
N LEU A 577 -2.83 0.09 39.20
CA LEU A 577 -3.74 0.98 39.91
C LEU A 577 -2.98 2.12 40.61
N ALA A 578 -3.50 3.34 40.50
CA ALA A 578 -3.35 4.44 41.46
C ALA A 578 -4.67 5.24 41.39
N SER A 579 -5.44 5.43 42.47
CA SER A 579 -5.14 6.08 43.77
C SER A 579 -5.16 7.61 43.67
#